data_AF-A0AA45V825-F1
#
_entry.id   AF-A0AA45V825-F1
#
_cell.length_a   1.000
_cell.length_b   1.000
_cell.length_c   1.000
_cell.angle_alpha   90.00
_cell.angle_beta   90.00
_cell.angle_gamma   90.00
#
_symmetry.space_group_name_H-M   'P 1'
#
loop_
_entity.id
_entity.type
_entity.pdbx_description
1 polymer ?
#
loop_
_entity_poly.entity_id
_entity_poly.type
_entity_poly.pdbx_seq_one_letter_code
_entity_poly.pdbx_strand_id
1 'polypeptide(L)'
;MNKYLRQLFTAVVALFVILGLSSTIIMAVRANALNNDPRNARSLYHQLGAYRGAILASDGTVMAKSEPVNDAFKYLRTYSNGPLYAPVTGFFSINQTADRGLEASRSMLLNGEADSLIWQRAKAMLTGATDQGASIETSIDPKLQQVAYDQLGTRDGAAVAIEVSTGRILAMVSTPSYDPNKLATHDTKAASQAYNELSAGQNSPLINRATSQLYPPGSTFKTIVASAALETGDYQTDTKIPAGASYTLPGTATQLPNAEAQADGVNGQISLQEAVAWSSNTAFAQLGVKLGASKVSDMATKLGFGSTITIDGTESTGTPMTATASTFPSDPTDDKLALASIGQGDTTATPLQMAMVAQAIANNGKLMQPTLVDRVRAADLTVLSQTKPQTMANAFSKDSADKLTTMMESVVSEANPQLAIDGIKVAAKTGTAQIGTDNSAIDGWVIGFAPADDPQIAVAVLVHNTDVYGSLAAGPIMRAMMQEALQQ
;
A
#
# COMPACT_ATOMS: atom_id res chain seq x y z
N MET A 1 -54.81 48.61 11.25
CA MET A 1 -53.35 48.82 11.34
C MET A 1 -52.92 49.89 10.35
N ASN A 2 -52.33 51.00 10.83
CA ASN A 2 -51.85 52.12 10.02
C ASN A 2 -50.83 51.64 8.97
N LYS A 3 -50.86 52.21 7.74
CA LYS A 3 -49.94 51.88 6.63
C LYS A 3 -48.49 51.87 7.07
N TYR A 4 -48.09 52.86 7.87
CA TYR A 4 -46.73 52.96 8.41
C TYR A 4 -46.37 51.81 9.35
N LEU A 5 -47.32 51.37 10.19
CA LEU A 5 -47.13 50.20 11.07
C LEU A 5 -47.01 48.89 10.29
N ARG A 6 -47.77 48.74 9.20
CA ARG A 6 -47.68 47.56 8.33
C ARG A 6 -46.36 47.51 7.57
N GLN A 7 -45.90 48.66 7.06
CA GLN A 7 -44.59 48.76 6.41
C GLN A 7 -43.44 48.49 7.40
N LEU A 8 -43.52 49.02 8.62
CA LEU A 8 -42.55 48.73 9.67
C LEU A 8 -42.54 47.25 10.05
N PHE A 9 -43.71 46.64 10.24
CA PHE A 9 -43.82 45.20 10.53
C PHE A 9 -43.21 44.35 9.41
N THR A 10 -43.54 44.64 8.14
CA THR A 10 -42.96 43.94 6.98
C THR A 10 -41.44 44.12 6.92
N ALA A 11 -40.92 45.32 7.19
CA ALA A 11 -39.48 45.56 7.23
C ALA A 11 -38.80 44.76 8.34
N VAL A 12 -39.38 44.70 9.54
CA VAL A 12 -38.83 43.91 10.66
C VAL A 12 -38.85 42.41 10.34
N VAL A 13 -39.95 41.88 9.80
CA VAL A 13 -40.02 40.47 9.38
C VAL A 13 -38.97 40.16 8.30
N ALA A 14 -38.79 41.05 7.32
CA ALA A 14 -37.77 40.89 6.29
C ALA A 14 -36.36 40.85 6.90
N LEU A 15 -36.06 41.71 7.89
CA LEU A 15 -34.79 41.69 8.62
C LEU A 15 -34.57 40.38 9.39
N PHE A 16 -35.61 39.82 10.03
CA PHE A 16 -35.51 38.52 10.71
C PHE A 16 -35.29 37.37 9.73
N VAL A 17 -35.94 37.39 8.56
CA VAL A 17 -35.71 36.41 7.50
C VAL A 17 -34.28 36.50 6.98
N ILE A 18 -33.77 37.71 6.73
CA ILE A 18 -32.39 37.94 6.30
C ILE A 18 -31.40 37.45 7.38
N LEU A 19 -31.66 37.75 8.65
CA LEU A 19 -30.84 37.28 9.77
C LEU A 19 -30.86 35.75 9.89
N GLY A 20 -32.04 35.13 9.73
CA GLY A 20 -32.20 33.68 9.74
C GLY A 20 -31.45 33.01 8.58
N LEU A 21 -31.58 33.53 7.36
CA LEU A 21 -30.82 33.06 6.20
C LEU A 21 -29.32 33.21 6.39
N SER A 22 -28.87 34.38 6.88
CA SER A 22 -27.46 34.63 7.19
C SER A 22 -26.92 33.64 8.23
N SER A 23 -27.68 33.41 9.31
CA SER A 23 -27.30 32.48 10.37
C SER A 23 -27.23 31.04 9.84
N THR A 24 -28.21 30.60 9.04
CA THR A 24 -28.19 29.26 8.40
C THR A 24 -27.03 29.11 7.42
N ILE A 25 -26.70 30.14 6.64
CA ILE A 25 -25.52 30.12 5.76
C ILE A 25 -24.24 29.94 6.59
N ILE A 26 -24.11 30.62 7.73
CA ILE A 26 -22.93 30.49 8.60
C ILE A 26 -22.90 29.12 9.29
N MET A 27 -24.02 28.69 9.87
CA MET A 27 -24.11 27.52 10.75
C MET A 27 -24.30 26.18 10.05
N ALA A 28 -24.84 26.15 8.82
CA ALA A 28 -25.09 24.91 8.09
C ALA A 28 -24.23 24.81 6.82
N VAL A 29 -24.15 25.90 6.04
CA VAL A 29 -23.43 25.88 4.75
C VAL A 29 -21.93 26.11 4.94
N ARG A 30 -21.54 27.07 5.78
CA ARG A 30 -20.13 27.43 6.04
C ARG A 30 -19.52 26.75 7.26
N ALA A 31 -20.30 25.98 8.04
CA ALA A 31 -19.81 25.39 9.29
C ALA A 31 -18.59 24.50 9.06
N ASN A 32 -18.60 23.63 8.05
CA ASN A 32 -17.44 22.80 7.71
C ASN A 32 -16.21 23.64 7.36
N ALA A 33 -16.38 24.70 6.55
CA ALA A 33 -15.27 25.57 6.17
C ALA A 33 -14.69 26.36 7.37
N LEU A 34 -15.54 26.78 8.31
CA LEU A 34 -15.11 27.50 9.53
C LEU A 34 -14.49 26.57 10.58
N ASN A 35 -14.98 25.35 10.70
CA ASN A 35 -14.41 24.33 11.60
C ASN A 35 -13.05 23.83 11.11
N ASN A 36 -12.86 23.78 9.79
CA ASN A 36 -11.62 23.36 9.14
C ASN A 36 -10.66 24.53 8.84
N ASP A 37 -10.99 25.78 9.24
CA ASP A 37 -10.07 26.92 9.08
C ASP A 37 -8.87 26.73 10.02
N PRO A 38 -7.61 26.76 9.53
CA PRO A 38 -6.41 26.53 10.34
C PRO A 38 -6.20 27.56 11.45
N ARG A 39 -6.91 28.71 11.43
CA ARG A 39 -6.88 29.73 12.49
C ARG A 39 -7.87 29.43 13.62
N ASN A 40 -8.72 28.41 13.48
CA ASN A 40 -9.73 28.08 14.47
C ASN A 40 -9.12 27.35 15.68
N ALA A 41 -8.58 28.12 16.63
CA ALA A 41 -8.00 27.58 17.86
C ALA A 41 -9.00 26.74 18.68
N ARG A 42 -10.31 27.01 18.61
CA ARG A 42 -11.32 26.22 19.36
C ARG A 42 -11.44 24.80 18.83
N SER A 43 -11.42 24.64 17.50
CA SER A 43 -11.41 23.33 16.86
C SER A 43 -10.18 22.53 17.28
N LEU A 44 -9.00 23.18 17.28
CA LEU A 44 -7.75 22.57 17.73
C LEU A 44 -7.79 22.13 19.21
N TYR A 45 -8.26 22.99 20.13
CA TYR A 45 -8.43 22.62 21.54
C TYR A 45 -9.47 21.53 21.75
N HIS A 46 -10.51 21.47 20.93
CA HIS A 46 -11.52 20.42 20.99
C HIS A 46 -10.93 19.06 20.55
N GLN A 47 -10.24 19.04 19.40
CA GLN A 47 -9.65 17.81 18.85
C GLN A 47 -8.52 17.25 19.72
N LEU A 48 -7.62 18.11 20.19
CA LEU A 48 -6.55 17.68 21.11
C LEU A 48 -7.06 17.44 22.53
N GLY A 49 -8.11 18.17 22.94
CA GLY A 49 -8.77 18.08 24.25
C GLY A 49 -9.66 16.86 24.46
N ALA A 50 -10.01 16.15 23.39
CA ALA A 50 -10.82 14.94 23.42
C ALA A 50 -9.93 13.69 23.48
N TYR A 51 -10.45 12.62 24.09
CA TYR A 51 -9.73 11.35 24.08
C TYR A 51 -9.81 10.74 22.68
N ARG A 52 -8.72 10.90 21.91
CA ARG A 52 -8.59 10.28 20.59
C ARG A 52 -8.42 8.76 20.73
N GLY A 53 -9.23 7.98 20.02
CA GLY A 53 -9.30 6.52 20.14
C GLY A 53 -7.99 5.78 19.82
N ALA A 54 -7.85 4.55 20.30
CA ALA A 54 -6.63 3.76 20.11
C ALA A 54 -6.55 3.16 18.70
N ILE A 55 -5.32 2.94 18.20
CA ILE A 55 -5.05 2.14 17.00
C ILE A 55 -4.34 0.86 17.46
N LEU A 56 -4.93 -0.28 17.13
CA LEU A 56 -4.55 -1.60 17.63
C LEU A 56 -4.11 -2.51 16.47
N ALA A 57 -3.10 -3.32 16.71
CA ALA A 57 -2.74 -4.45 15.85
C ALA A 57 -3.76 -5.60 15.99
N SER A 58 -3.60 -6.65 15.18
CA SER A 58 -4.54 -7.77 15.11
C SER A 58 -4.71 -8.55 16.42
N ASP A 59 -3.67 -8.60 17.26
CA ASP A 59 -3.66 -9.25 18.58
C ASP A 59 -4.06 -8.31 19.74
N GLY A 60 -4.41 -7.05 19.44
CA GLY A 60 -4.73 -6.02 20.42
C GLY A 60 -3.52 -5.20 20.90
N THR A 61 -2.31 -5.44 20.37
CA THR A 61 -1.14 -4.60 20.65
C THR A 61 -1.43 -3.14 20.31
N VAL A 62 -1.18 -2.24 21.26
CA VAL A 62 -1.47 -0.81 21.10
C VAL A 62 -0.37 -0.14 20.28
N MET A 63 -0.67 0.26 19.06
CA MET A 63 0.25 1.01 18.18
C MET A 63 0.21 2.51 18.46
N ALA A 64 -0.99 3.07 18.71
CA ALA A 64 -1.17 4.47 19.08
C ALA A 64 -2.29 4.65 20.10
N LYS A 65 -2.11 5.54 21.07
CA LYS A 65 -3.13 5.90 22.08
C LYS A 65 -2.93 7.31 22.59
N SER A 66 -3.93 7.83 23.30
CA SER A 66 -3.88 9.15 23.92
C SER A 66 -3.71 9.02 25.43
N GLU A 67 -2.71 9.70 25.98
CA GLU A 67 -2.37 9.67 27.41
C GLU A 67 -2.75 11.00 28.09
N PRO A 68 -3.35 10.98 29.29
CA PRO A 68 -3.66 12.20 30.02
C PRO A 68 -2.41 13.02 30.34
N VAL A 69 -2.45 14.32 30.11
CA VAL A 69 -1.38 15.29 30.44
C VAL A 69 -1.95 16.53 31.11
N ASN A 70 -1.13 17.19 31.92
CA ASN A 70 -1.52 18.38 32.67
C ASN A 70 -1.14 19.66 31.93
N ASP A 71 -1.72 19.86 30.74
CA ASP A 71 -1.60 21.08 29.95
C ASP A 71 -2.95 21.50 29.35
N ALA A 72 -2.95 22.52 28.49
CA ALA A 72 -4.16 23.06 27.89
C ALA A 72 -4.91 22.07 26.98
N PHE A 73 -4.25 21.00 26.53
CA PHE A 73 -4.76 20.02 25.59
C PHE A 73 -5.21 18.72 26.26
N LYS A 74 -4.94 18.51 27.55
CA LYS A 74 -5.42 17.36 28.36
C LYS A 74 -4.96 15.96 27.94
N TYR A 75 -4.73 15.70 26.66
CA TYR A 75 -4.33 14.40 26.13
C TYR A 75 -3.18 14.55 25.13
N LEU A 76 -2.11 13.79 25.33
CA LEU A 76 -0.98 13.70 24.41
C LEU A 76 -1.09 12.41 23.60
N ARG A 77 -0.92 12.50 22.28
CA ARG A 77 -0.88 11.32 21.42
C ARG A 77 0.48 10.62 21.56
N THR A 78 0.46 9.31 21.76
CA THR A 78 1.67 8.48 21.94
C THR A 78 1.64 7.28 21.00
N TYR A 79 2.83 6.88 20.53
CA TYR A 79 3.02 5.81 19.57
C TYR A 79 3.99 4.77 20.14
N SER A 80 3.51 3.55 20.35
CA SER A 80 4.36 2.44 20.81
C SER A 80 5.18 1.93 19.65
N ASN A 81 6.50 1.79 19.84
CA ASN A 81 7.42 1.36 18.78
C ASN A 81 7.22 2.18 17.48
N GLY A 82 7.22 3.51 17.62
CA GLY A 82 6.84 4.47 16.57
C GLY A 82 7.39 4.14 15.17
N PRO A 83 8.71 4.00 14.98
CA PRO A 83 9.29 3.66 13.67
C PRO A 83 8.75 2.39 13.02
N LEU A 84 8.41 1.36 13.81
CA LEU A 84 7.87 0.10 13.30
C LEU A 84 6.51 0.29 12.62
N TYR A 85 5.65 1.13 13.20
CA TYR A 85 4.26 1.28 12.80
C TYR A 85 3.95 2.61 12.10
N ALA A 86 4.88 3.56 12.02
CA ALA A 86 4.67 4.86 11.38
C ALA A 86 4.12 4.78 9.92
N PRO A 87 4.50 3.79 9.08
CA PRO A 87 3.89 3.63 7.75
C PRO A 87 2.39 3.29 7.79
N VAL A 88 1.93 2.68 8.89
CA VAL A 88 0.53 2.29 9.14
C VAL A 88 -0.20 3.42 9.88
N THR A 89 0.31 3.86 11.04
CA THR A 89 -0.36 4.84 11.88
C THR A 89 -0.34 6.22 11.24
N GLY A 90 0.79 6.62 10.64
CA GLY A 90 1.09 8.03 10.43
C GLY A 90 1.32 8.74 11.76
N PHE A 91 0.93 10.02 11.83
CA PHE A 91 1.05 10.83 13.03
C PHE A 91 -0.12 11.81 13.18
N PHE A 92 -0.34 12.28 14.40
CA PHE A 92 -1.27 13.34 14.76
C PHE A 92 -0.50 14.39 15.58
N SER A 93 -0.49 15.64 15.10
CA SER A 93 0.31 16.73 15.66
C SER A 93 -0.51 18.01 15.81
N ILE A 94 -0.15 18.85 16.76
CA ILE A 94 -0.73 20.18 16.96
C ILE A 94 -0.61 21.09 15.73
N ASN A 95 0.47 20.94 14.95
CA ASN A 95 0.70 21.75 13.76
C ASN A 95 0.09 21.15 12.49
N GLN A 96 -0.18 19.84 12.51
CA GLN A 96 -0.60 19.03 11.38
C GLN A 96 -1.53 17.94 11.92
N THR A 97 -2.82 18.29 11.99
CA THR A 97 -3.87 17.43 12.51
C THR A 97 -4.14 16.30 11.51
N ALA A 98 -3.45 15.17 11.69
CA ALA A 98 -3.66 13.91 10.96
C ALA A 98 -3.44 14.00 9.44
N ASP A 99 -2.17 14.06 9.04
CA ASP A 99 -1.77 14.23 7.64
C ASP A 99 -1.74 12.92 6.82
N ARG A 100 -1.46 11.78 7.45
CA ARG A 100 -1.30 10.48 6.75
C ARG A 100 -1.64 9.27 7.61
N GLY A 101 -1.63 8.10 6.99
CA GLY A 101 -1.87 6.81 7.64
C GLY A 101 -3.28 6.71 8.23
N LEU A 102 -3.45 5.80 9.18
CA LEU A 102 -4.72 5.61 9.88
C LEU A 102 -5.14 6.84 10.70
N GLU A 103 -4.19 7.66 11.16
CA GLU A 103 -4.52 8.92 11.81
C GLU A 103 -5.33 9.82 10.86
N ALA A 104 -4.99 9.85 9.56
CA ALA A 104 -5.74 10.61 8.55
C ALA A 104 -7.00 9.89 8.07
N SER A 105 -6.92 8.62 7.67
CA SER A 105 -8.03 7.89 7.02
C SER A 105 -9.19 7.60 7.95
N ARG A 106 -8.93 7.54 9.27
CA ARG A 106 -9.91 7.30 10.32
C ARG A 106 -10.04 8.48 11.29
N SER A 107 -9.59 9.67 10.92
CA SER A 107 -9.56 10.83 11.82
C SER A 107 -10.92 11.15 12.46
N MET A 108 -12.02 11.08 11.69
CA MET A 108 -13.37 11.35 12.20
C MET A 108 -13.81 10.31 13.24
N LEU A 109 -13.43 9.04 13.06
CA LEU A 109 -13.74 7.96 14.00
C LEU A 109 -12.89 8.09 15.25
N LEU A 110 -11.59 8.33 15.06
CA LEU A 110 -10.60 8.50 16.13
C LEU A 110 -10.91 9.73 16.99
N ASN A 111 -11.49 10.80 16.44
CA ASN A 111 -11.90 11.99 17.20
C ASN A 111 -13.28 11.89 17.85
N GLY A 112 -14.06 10.83 17.56
CA GLY A 112 -15.43 10.73 18.04
C GLY A 112 -16.46 11.49 17.19
N GLU A 113 -16.05 12.11 16.08
CA GLU A 113 -16.84 13.05 15.27
C GLU A 113 -17.62 12.38 14.12
N ALA A 114 -17.34 11.12 13.81
CA ALA A 114 -18.04 10.36 12.75
C ALA A 114 -19.56 10.23 12.99
N ASP A 115 -20.35 10.18 11.92
CA ASP A 115 -21.82 10.05 12.02
C ASP A 115 -22.28 8.77 12.72
N SER A 116 -21.52 7.69 12.59
CA SER A 116 -21.78 6.41 13.28
C SER A 116 -21.73 6.54 14.80
N LEU A 117 -21.16 7.61 15.34
CA LEU A 117 -21.01 7.88 16.77
C LEU A 117 -22.06 8.87 17.32
N ILE A 118 -22.99 9.38 16.49
CA ILE A 118 -23.98 10.40 16.90
C ILE A 118 -24.76 9.98 18.16
N TRP A 119 -25.19 8.72 18.25
CA TRP A 119 -25.93 8.22 19.42
C TRP A 119 -25.09 8.19 20.69
N GLN A 120 -23.80 7.90 20.57
CA GLN A 120 -22.87 7.92 21.71
C GLN A 120 -22.57 9.34 22.14
N ARG A 121 -22.36 10.27 21.20
CA ARG A 121 -22.25 11.70 21.51
C ARG A 121 -23.48 12.23 22.22
N ALA A 122 -24.68 11.87 21.74
CA ALA A 122 -25.94 12.24 22.39
C ALA A 122 -26.02 11.68 23.82
N LYS A 123 -25.66 10.41 24.03
CA LYS A 123 -25.63 9.80 25.37
C LYS A 123 -24.60 10.48 26.28
N ALA A 124 -23.40 10.77 25.78
CA ALA A 124 -22.34 11.44 26.52
C ALA A 124 -22.76 12.85 26.96
N MET A 125 -23.36 13.64 26.06
CA MET A 125 -23.92 14.96 26.38
C MET A 125 -25.02 14.90 27.44
N LEU A 126 -25.88 13.87 27.40
CA LEU A 126 -27.00 13.70 28.34
C LEU A 126 -26.55 13.19 29.71
N THR A 127 -25.47 12.41 29.77
CA THR A 127 -24.96 11.77 30.99
C THR A 127 -23.78 12.53 31.62
N GLY A 128 -23.22 13.52 30.92
CA GLY A 128 -21.99 14.22 31.34
C GLY A 128 -20.71 13.40 31.18
N ALA A 129 -20.77 12.23 30.53
CA ALA A 129 -19.60 11.42 30.23
C ALA A 129 -18.72 12.12 29.17
N THR A 130 -17.40 11.96 29.26
CA THR A 130 -16.47 12.45 28.24
C THR A 130 -16.67 11.72 26.92
N ASP A 131 -16.82 12.47 25.83
CA ASP A 131 -16.83 11.93 24.48
C ASP A 131 -15.45 11.32 24.15
N GLN A 132 -15.44 10.09 23.64
CA GLN A 132 -14.23 9.32 23.37
C GLN A 132 -14.28 8.79 21.93
N GLY A 133 -13.15 8.88 21.26
CA GLY A 133 -12.97 8.33 19.92
C GLY A 133 -13.10 6.80 19.86
N ALA A 134 -13.49 6.32 18.68
CA ALA A 134 -13.53 4.90 18.38
C ALA A 134 -12.11 4.30 18.30
N SER A 135 -11.97 3.06 18.76
CA SER A 135 -10.77 2.26 18.56
C SER A 135 -10.77 1.62 17.17
N ILE A 136 -9.61 1.65 16.51
CA ILE A 136 -9.37 1.09 15.18
C ILE A 136 -8.53 -0.17 15.33
N GLU A 137 -9.09 -1.32 14.98
CA GLU A 137 -8.39 -2.62 15.01
C GLU A 137 -7.95 -2.98 13.59
N THR A 138 -6.65 -3.14 13.42
CA THR A 138 -6.00 -3.40 12.13
C THR A 138 -5.76 -4.89 11.90
N SER A 139 -5.50 -5.25 10.65
CA SER A 139 -5.05 -6.59 10.28
C SER A 139 -3.55 -6.83 10.49
N ILE A 140 -2.80 -5.80 10.92
CA ILE A 140 -1.35 -5.89 11.09
C ILE A 140 -1.00 -6.91 12.17
N ASP A 141 -0.24 -7.93 11.79
CA ASP A 141 0.37 -8.88 12.70
C ASP A 141 1.65 -8.27 13.28
N PRO A 142 1.74 -8.05 14.61
CA PRO A 142 2.91 -7.43 15.22
C PRO A 142 4.22 -8.17 14.98
N LYS A 143 4.20 -9.51 15.00
CA LYS A 143 5.41 -10.32 14.86
C LYS A 143 5.89 -10.28 13.42
N LEU A 144 4.98 -10.43 12.45
CA LEU A 144 5.31 -10.34 11.04
C LEU A 144 5.81 -8.94 10.67
N GLN A 145 5.16 -7.88 11.18
CA GLN A 145 5.61 -6.50 11.01
C GLN A 145 7.02 -6.31 11.59
N GLN A 146 7.28 -6.80 12.80
CA GLN A 146 8.59 -6.71 13.46
C GLN A 146 9.68 -7.45 12.68
N VAL A 147 9.42 -8.70 12.27
CA VAL A 147 10.37 -9.48 11.46
C VAL A 147 10.70 -8.77 10.16
N ALA A 148 9.70 -8.24 9.44
CA ALA A 148 9.93 -7.50 8.20
C ALA A 148 10.78 -6.23 8.43
N TYR A 149 10.50 -5.49 9.50
CA TYR A 149 11.24 -4.28 9.87
C TYR A 149 12.69 -4.55 10.28
N ASP A 150 12.91 -5.53 11.15
CA ASP A 150 14.25 -5.90 11.60
C ASP A 150 15.10 -6.45 10.45
N GLN A 151 14.47 -7.23 9.57
CA GLN A 151 15.13 -7.73 8.37
C GLN A 151 15.52 -6.58 7.46
N LEU A 152 14.64 -5.63 7.13
CA LEU A 152 15.03 -4.46 6.34
C LEU A 152 16.15 -3.65 7.02
N GLY A 153 16.07 -3.47 8.34
CA GLY A 153 17.08 -2.79 9.13
C GLY A 153 17.25 -1.34 8.67
N THR A 154 18.48 -0.95 8.33
CA THR A 154 18.80 0.40 7.86
C THR A 154 18.69 0.59 6.35
N ARG A 155 18.33 -0.46 5.61
CA ARG A 155 18.26 -0.41 4.14
C ARG A 155 17.08 0.44 3.69
N ASP A 156 17.27 1.19 2.61
CA ASP A 156 16.16 1.86 1.94
C ASP A 156 15.28 0.80 1.27
N GLY A 157 13.99 0.76 1.57
CA GLY A 157 13.12 -0.27 1.03
C GLY A 157 11.75 -0.38 1.69
N ALA A 158 11.03 -1.43 1.32
CA ALA A 158 9.71 -1.74 1.83
C ALA A 158 9.40 -3.22 1.72
N ALA A 159 8.52 -3.69 2.61
CA ALA A 159 8.03 -5.05 2.62
C ALA A 159 6.52 -5.05 2.91
N VAL A 160 5.77 -5.81 2.13
CA VAL A 160 4.31 -5.92 2.25
C VAL A 160 3.93 -7.40 2.29
N ALA A 161 3.05 -7.75 3.21
CA ALA A 161 2.49 -9.10 3.33
C ALA A 161 0.95 -9.03 3.31
N ILE A 162 0.32 -9.88 2.51
CA ILE A 162 -1.13 -9.91 2.28
C ILE A 162 -1.65 -11.34 2.53
N GLU A 163 -2.73 -11.45 3.29
CA GLU A 163 -3.51 -12.69 3.42
C GLU A 163 -4.21 -13.01 2.09
N VAL A 164 -3.89 -14.18 1.52
CA VAL A 164 -4.20 -14.50 0.11
C VAL A 164 -5.71 -14.47 -0.18
N SER A 165 -6.51 -15.02 0.71
CA SER A 165 -7.94 -15.25 0.50
C SER A 165 -8.80 -14.00 0.74
N THR A 166 -8.30 -13.03 1.51
CA THR A 166 -9.10 -11.88 1.98
C THR A 166 -8.63 -10.53 1.45
N GLY A 167 -7.34 -10.40 1.12
CA GLY A 167 -6.71 -9.11 0.84
C GLY A 167 -6.32 -8.33 2.11
N ARG A 168 -6.40 -8.92 3.31
CA ARG A 168 -5.95 -8.25 4.54
C ARG A 168 -4.44 -8.03 4.50
N ILE A 169 -4.01 -6.80 4.75
CA ILE A 169 -2.59 -6.45 4.84
C ILE A 169 -2.10 -6.83 6.24
N LEU A 170 -1.24 -7.85 6.31
CA LEU A 170 -0.71 -8.38 7.58
C LEU A 170 0.59 -7.68 7.99
N ALA A 171 1.34 -7.15 7.04
CA ALA A 171 2.47 -6.27 7.31
C ALA A 171 2.64 -5.23 6.20
N MET A 172 3.02 -4.01 6.58
CA MET A 172 3.33 -2.90 5.67
C MET A 172 4.45 -2.08 6.28
N VAL A 173 5.68 -2.38 5.86
CA VAL A 173 6.91 -1.81 6.38
C VAL A 173 7.57 -0.91 5.33
N SER A 174 8.15 0.19 5.78
CA SER A 174 8.95 1.12 4.99
C SER A 174 10.15 1.56 5.81
N THR A 175 11.34 1.51 5.22
CA THR A 175 12.61 1.93 5.84
C THR A 175 13.38 2.87 4.90
N PRO A 176 14.09 3.90 5.42
CA PRO A 176 14.06 4.36 6.80
C PRO A 176 12.68 4.88 7.22
N SER A 177 12.35 4.71 8.50
CA SER A 177 11.11 5.18 9.12
C SER A 177 11.41 6.33 10.11
N TYR A 178 10.39 6.82 10.82
CA TYR A 178 10.51 7.92 11.78
C TYR A 178 9.72 7.63 13.05
N ASP A 179 10.07 8.30 14.15
CA ASP A 179 9.30 8.23 15.40
C ASP A 179 8.20 9.31 15.41
N PRO A 180 6.91 8.95 15.32
CA PRO A 180 5.81 9.90 15.32
C PRO A 180 5.69 10.70 16.63
N ASN A 181 6.24 10.19 17.76
CA ASN A 181 6.21 10.91 19.04
C ASN A 181 6.94 12.25 18.97
N LYS A 182 7.95 12.39 18.10
CA LYS A 182 8.65 13.66 17.86
C LYS A 182 7.74 14.74 17.26
N LEU A 183 6.70 14.32 16.54
CA LEU A 183 5.71 15.21 15.92
C LEU A 183 4.50 15.45 16.82
N ALA A 184 4.16 14.47 17.67
CA ALA A 184 2.97 14.48 18.51
C ALA A 184 3.03 15.43 19.72
N THR A 185 4.20 16.02 20.00
CA THR A 185 4.39 16.97 21.10
C THR A 185 3.47 18.20 21.00
N HIS A 186 3.06 18.73 22.16
CA HIS A 186 2.30 19.98 22.26
C HIS A 186 3.18 21.24 22.19
N ASP A 187 4.51 21.09 22.12
CA ASP A 187 5.41 22.19 21.77
C ASP A 187 5.40 22.40 20.25
N THR A 188 4.68 23.44 19.82
CA THR A 188 4.54 23.79 18.40
C THR A 188 5.88 24.05 17.71
N LYS A 189 6.88 24.61 18.41
CA LYS A 189 8.20 24.85 17.82
C LYS A 189 8.96 23.55 17.64
N ALA A 190 8.95 22.68 18.65
CA ALA A 190 9.60 21.38 18.59
C ALA A 190 8.98 20.50 17.50
N ALA A 191 7.64 20.45 17.41
CA ALA A 191 6.92 19.71 16.37
C ALA A 191 7.24 20.23 14.96
N SER A 192 7.26 21.56 14.75
CA SER A 192 7.66 22.16 13.48
C SER A 192 9.10 21.85 13.11
N GLN A 193 10.02 21.90 14.08
CA GLN A 193 11.42 21.57 13.85
C GLN A 193 11.59 20.10 13.45
N ALA A 194 10.98 19.18 14.20
CA ALA A 194 11.03 17.75 13.90
C ALA A 194 10.44 17.46 12.50
N TYR A 195 9.34 18.12 12.13
CA TYR A 195 8.77 17.96 10.79
C TYR A 195 9.71 18.46 9.69
N ASN A 196 10.34 19.62 9.89
CA ASN A 196 11.28 20.19 8.92
C ASN A 196 12.51 19.30 8.77
N GLU A 197 13.04 18.76 9.87
CA GLU A 197 14.16 17.82 9.86
C GLU A 197 13.81 16.52 9.11
N LEU A 198 12.62 15.96 9.34
CA LEU A 198 12.15 14.76 8.66
C LEU A 198 11.84 15.01 7.17
N SER A 199 11.34 16.21 6.82
CA SER A 199 11.02 16.57 5.44
C SER A 199 12.25 16.94 4.62
N ALA A 200 13.26 17.55 5.24
CA ALA A 200 14.54 17.89 4.60
C ALA A 200 15.59 16.76 4.71
N GLY A 201 15.30 15.73 5.50
CA GLY A 201 16.21 14.62 5.76
C GLY A 201 16.58 13.85 4.50
N GLN A 202 17.84 13.42 4.42
CA GLN A 202 18.26 12.48 3.38
C GLN A 202 17.43 11.19 3.47
N ASN A 203 17.00 10.66 2.33
CA ASN A 203 16.17 9.46 2.20
C ASN A 203 14.73 9.59 2.74
N SER A 204 14.18 10.80 2.91
CA SER A 204 12.73 11.05 3.04
C SER A 204 11.95 10.04 3.92
N PRO A 205 12.26 9.91 5.23
CA PRO A 205 11.69 8.88 6.11
C PRO A 205 10.17 8.99 6.30
N LEU A 206 9.60 10.15 5.96
CA LEU A 206 8.17 10.42 5.95
C LEU A 206 7.41 9.68 4.83
N ILE A 207 8.09 9.26 3.77
CA ILE A 207 7.47 8.55 2.64
C ILE A 207 7.22 7.11 3.03
N ASN A 208 5.96 6.67 2.90
CA ASN A 208 5.64 5.25 2.93
C ASN A 208 5.98 4.63 1.57
N ARG A 209 7.15 4.01 1.48
CA ARG A 209 7.67 3.40 0.24
C ARG A 209 6.84 2.23 -0.25
N ALA A 210 6.08 1.57 0.63
CA ALA A 210 5.22 0.47 0.25
C ALA A 210 4.05 0.91 -0.66
N THR A 211 3.62 2.17 -0.54
CA THR A 211 2.38 2.66 -1.15
C THR A 211 2.55 3.92 -1.99
N SER A 212 3.51 4.78 -1.65
CA SER A 212 3.59 6.14 -2.19
C SER A 212 4.73 6.37 -3.18
N GLN A 213 5.69 5.46 -3.26
CA GLN A 213 6.83 5.55 -4.18
C GLN A 213 6.77 4.47 -5.25
N LEU A 214 7.12 4.86 -6.47
CA LEU A 214 7.13 4.02 -7.66
C LEU A 214 8.56 3.63 -7.99
N TYR A 215 8.76 2.35 -8.31
CA TYR A 215 10.04 1.79 -8.69
C TYR A 215 9.87 0.90 -9.91
N PRO A 216 10.88 0.76 -10.78
CA PRO A 216 10.86 -0.27 -11.81
C PRO A 216 10.75 -1.66 -11.16
N PRO A 217 9.72 -2.47 -11.47
CA PRO A 217 9.56 -3.81 -10.88
C PRO A 217 10.60 -4.81 -11.41
N GLY A 218 11.23 -4.51 -12.55
CA GLY A 218 12.17 -5.40 -13.21
C GLY A 218 11.55 -6.78 -13.47
N SER A 219 12.33 -7.84 -13.27
CA SER A 219 11.92 -9.20 -13.62
C SER A 219 10.71 -9.74 -12.84
N THR A 220 10.20 -9.08 -11.80
CA THR A 220 8.92 -9.48 -11.20
C THR A 220 7.74 -9.20 -12.14
N PHE A 221 7.83 -8.19 -13.02
CA PHE A 221 6.78 -7.89 -14.01
C PHE A 221 6.60 -8.99 -15.07
N LYS A 222 7.61 -9.85 -15.26
CA LYS A 222 7.51 -11.01 -16.15
C LYS A 222 6.39 -11.96 -15.75
N THR A 223 5.96 -11.98 -14.48
CA THR A 223 4.78 -12.75 -14.07
C THR A 223 3.51 -12.25 -14.75
N ILE A 224 3.35 -10.93 -14.92
CA ILE A 224 2.22 -10.30 -15.61
C ILE A 224 2.24 -10.65 -17.10
N VAL A 225 3.41 -10.61 -17.74
CA VAL A 225 3.57 -11.01 -19.15
C VAL A 225 3.29 -12.50 -19.33
N ALA A 226 3.74 -13.35 -18.41
CA ALA A 226 3.44 -14.77 -18.41
C ALA A 226 1.92 -15.03 -18.21
N SER A 227 1.26 -14.30 -17.30
CA SER A 227 -0.20 -14.36 -17.15
C SER A 227 -0.91 -13.99 -18.46
N ALA A 228 -0.47 -12.91 -19.12
CA ALA A 228 -1.04 -12.48 -20.40
C ALA A 228 -0.85 -13.53 -21.50
N ALA A 229 0.31 -14.21 -21.54
CA ALA A 229 0.59 -15.28 -22.49
C ALA A 229 -0.30 -16.50 -22.26
N LEU A 230 -0.38 -16.99 -21.01
CA LEU A 230 -1.18 -18.16 -20.66
C LEU A 230 -2.67 -17.95 -20.94
N GLU A 231 -3.18 -16.74 -20.67
CA GLU A 231 -4.59 -16.41 -20.92
C GLU A 231 -4.96 -16.31 -22.40
N THR A 232 -4.00 -16.31 -23.33
CA THR A 232 -4.36 -16.47 -24.76
C THR A 232 -4.78 -17.90 -25.09
N GLY A 233 -4.40 -18.89 -24.27
CA GLY A 233 -4.56 -20.32 -24.54
C GLY A 233 -3.50 -20.90 -25.48
N ASP A 234 -2.65 -20.06 -26.09
CA ASP A 234 -1.63 -20.50 -27.06
C ASP A 234 -0.33 -20.96 -26.38
N TYR A 235 -0.16 -20.63 -25.09
CA TYR A 235 1.05 -20.92 -24.32
C TYR A 235 0.76 -21.85 -23.15
N GLN A 236 1.70 -22.75 -22.91
CA GLN A 236 1.75 -23.71 -21.81
C GLN A 236 3.13 -23.60 -21.14
N THR A 237 3.32 -24.24 -19.97
CA THR A 237 4.58 -24.20 -19.22
C THR A 237 5.77 -24.73 -20.05
N ASP A 238 5.54 -25.75 -20.89
CA ASP A 238 6.53 -26.40 -21.74
C ASP A 238 6.68 -25.74 -23.14
N THR A 239 5.86 -24.75 -23.46
CA THR A 239 5.89 -24.07 -24.77
C THR A 239 7.26 -23.43 -24.99
N LYS A 240 7.91 -23.81 -26.10
CA LYS A 240 9.22 -23.28 -26.48
C LYS A 240 9.06 -21.91 -27.14
N ILE A 241 9.70 -20.91 -26.55
CA ILE A 241 9.71 -19.51 -26.99
C ILE A 241 11.12 -19.09 -27.42
N PRO A 242 11.27 -18.12 -28.34
CA PRO A 242 12.58 -17.62 -28.75
C PRO A 242 13.40 -17.10 -27.57
N ALA A 243 14.69 -17.43 -27.55
CA ALA A 243 15.67 -16.97 -26.56
C ALA A 243 17.07 -16.93 -27.17
N GLY A 244 18.03 -16.39 -26.43
CA GLY A 244 19.46 -16.41 -26.78
C GLY A 244 20.25 -15.46 -25.90
N ALA A 245 21.56 -15.41 -26.06
CA ALA A 245 22.45 -14.57 -25.25
C ALA A 245 22.14 -13.06 -25.33
N SER A 246 21.52 -12.61 -26.42
CA SER A 246 21.15 -11.22 -26.63
C SER A 246 19.97 -11.09 -27.58
N TYR A 247 19.15 -10.06 -27.37
CA TYR A 247 18.07 -9.66 -28.25
C TYR A 247 18.27 -8.20 -28.68
N THR A 248 18.28 -7.93 -29.99
CA THR A 248 18.32 -6.56 -30.52
C THR A 248 16.92 -5.96 -30.43
N LEU A 249 16.76 -4.86 -29.70
CA LEU A 249 15.45 -4.23 -29.54
C LEU A 249 14.93 -3.73 -30.91
N PRO A 250 13.66 -4.02 -31.27
CA PRO A 250 13.10 -3.71 -32.58
C PRO A 250 13.32 -2.26 -33.04
N GLY A 251 13.83 -2.07 -34.25
CA GLY A 251 14.04 -0.72 -34.80
C GLY A 251 15.21 0.06 -34.18
N THR A 252 16.07 -0.60 -33.39
CA THR A 252 17.25 0.01 -32.76
C THR A 252 18.52 -0.83 -32.98
N ALA A 253 19.66 -0.35 -32.50
CA ALA A 253 20.91 -1.12 -32.37
C ALA A 253 21.18 -1.57 -30.92
N THR A 254 20.22 -1.39 -30.02
CA THR A 254 20.38 -1.66 -28.59
C THR A 254 20.27 -3.15 -28.32
N GLN A 255 21.30 -3.71 -27.69
CA GLN A 255 21.36 -5.11 -27.29
C GLN A 255 20.84 -5.28 -25.86
N LEU A 256 19.85 -6.17 -25.68
CA LEU A 256 19.37 -6.61 -24.38
C LEU A 256 19.94 -8.00 -24.06
N PRO A 257 20.87 -8.13 -23.10
CA PRO A 257 21.43 -9.41 -22.69
C PRO A 257 20.60 -10.11 -21.60
N ASN A 258 20.87 -11.40 -21.41
CA ASN A 258 20.47 -12.11 -20.19
C ASN A 258 21.48 -11.89 -19.05
N ALA A 259 21.01 -12.07 -17.82
CA ALA A 259 21.88 -12.00 -16.63
C ALA A 259 22.68 -13.29 -16.41
N GLU A 260 22.15 -14.44 -16.85
CA GLU A 260 22.75 -15.77 -16.67
C GLU A 260 22.66 -16.57 -17.97
N ALA A 261 23.66 -17.41 -18.23
CA ALA A 261 23.76 -18.19 -19.47
C ALA A 261 22.64 -19.23 -19.62
N GLN A 262 22.15 -19.81 -18.50
CA GLN A 262 21.02 -20.75 -18.53
C GLN A 262 19.76 -20.13 -19.11
N ALA A 263 19.60 -18.80 -18.98
CA ALA A 263 18.47 -18.07 -19.50
C ALA A 263 18.50 -17.87 -21.02
N ASP A 264 19.63 -18.18 -21.67
CA ASP A 264 19.80 -18.14 -23.12
C ASP A 264 19.04 -19.29 -23.82
N GLY A 265 18.74 -20.35 -23.07
CA GLY A 265 18.14 -21.56 -23.60
C GLY A 265 19.10 -22.37 -24.47
N VAL A 266 18.54 -23.27 -25.28
CA VAL A 266 19.28 -24.18 -26.15
C VAL A 266 18.73 -24.06 -27.56
N ASN A 267 19.62 -23.95 -28.56
CA ASN A 267 19.25 -23.82 -29.97
C ASN A 267 18.31 -22.62 -30.26
N GLY A 268 18.50 -21.51 -29.55
CA GLY A 268 17.71 -20.28 -29.72
C GLY A 268 16.30 -20.34 -29.11
N GLN A 269 16.03 -21.31 -28.24
CA GLN A 269 14.72 -21.49 -27.60
C GLN A 269 14.85 -21.90 -26.14
N ILE A 270 13.83 -21.56 -25.35
CA ILE A 270 13.67 -21.92 -23.93
C ILE A 270 12.19 -22.23 -23.67
N SER A 271 11.85 -23.12 -22.74
CA SER A 271 10.42 -23.24 -22.35
C SER A 271 9.96 -22.03 -21.57
N LEU A 272 8.66 -21.75 -21.55
CA LEU A 272 8.10 -20.66 -20.76
C LEU A 272 8.43 -20.83 -19.25
N GLN A 273 8.37 -22.07 -18.74
CA GLN A 273 8.75 -22.38 -17.36
C GLN A 273 10.24 -22.10 -17.09
N GLU A 274 11.13 -22.58 -17.95
CA GLU A 274 12.57 -22.31 -17.82
C GLU A 274 12.87 -20.81 -17.94
N ALA A 275 12.13 -20.08 -18.80
CA ALA A 275 12.27 -18.63 -18.94
C ALA A 275 11.87 -17.88 -17.67
N VAL A 276 10.83 -18.34 -16.96
CA VAL A 276 10.45 -17.78 -15.66
C VAL A 276 11.51 -18.13 -14.61
N ALA A 277 11.93 -19.40 -14.54
CA ALA A 277 12.90 -19.92 -13.58
C ALA A 277 14.23 -19.15 -13.64
N TRP A 278 14.86 -19.14 -14.83
CA TRP A 278 16.13 -18.46 -15.10
C TRP A 278 15.96 -16.99 -15.45
N SER A 279 14.73 -16.48 -15.39
CA SER A 279 14.41 -15.06 -15.58
C SER A 279 14.94 -14.48 -16.91
N SER A 280 14.79 -15.19 -18.03
CA SER A 280 15.30 -14.78 -19.35
C SER A 280 14.75 -13.42 -19.79
N ASN A 281 15.64 -12.42 -19.93
CA ASN A 281 15.29 -11.11 -20.45
C ASN A 281 14.92 -11.21 -21.93
N THR A 282 15.72 -11.93 -22.71
CA THR A 282 15.53 -12.04 -24.15
C THR A 282 14.22 -12.73 -24.49
N ALA A 283 13.83 -13.76 -23.73
CA ALA A 283 12.60 -14.49 -23.99
C ALA A 283 11.36 -13.63 -23.66
N PHE A 284 11.35 -12.95 -22.51
CA PHE A 284 10.23 -12.11 -22.10
C PHE A 284 10.09 -10.82 -22.90
N ALA A 285 11.20 -10.22 -23.33
CA ALA A 285 11.18 -9.08 -24.25
C ALA A 285 10.54 -9.45 -25.59
N GLN A 286 10.96 -10.58 -26.18
CA GLN A 286 10.38 -11.10 -27.43
C GLN A 286 8.92 -11.53 -27.26
N LEU A 287 8.59 -12.19 -26.15
CA LEU A 287 7.22 -12.62 -25.84
C LEU A 287 6.29 -11.42 -25.70
N GLY A 288 6.71 -10.38 -24.98
CA GLY A 288 5.95 -9.14 -24.84
C GLY A 288 5.63 -8.48 -26.18
N VAL A 289 6.63 -8.32 -27.04
CA VAL A 289 6.45 -7.82 -28.42
C VAL A 289 5.51 -8.73 -29.22
N LYS A 290 5.66 -10.05 -29.10
CA LYS A 290 4.82 -11.03 -29.80
C LYS A 290 3.35 -10.98 -29.37
N LEU A 291 3.09 -10.74 -28.08
CA LEU A 291 1.74 -10.57 -27.53
C LEU A 291 1.13 -9.24 -27.95
N GLY A 292 1.96 -8.20 -28.07
CA GLY A 292 1.56 -6.83 -28.36
C GLY A 292 1.13 -6.06 -27.11
N ALA A 293 1.23 -4.73 -27.18
CA ALA A 293 1.01 -3.83 -26.05
C ALA A 293 -0.37 -3.98 -25.41
N SER A 294 -1.43 -4.14 -26.22
CA SER A 294 -2.81 -4.29 -25.72
C SER A 294 -2.96 -5.46 -24.76
N LYS A 295 -2.47 -6.66 -25.11
CA LYS A 295 -2.64 -7.84 -24.23
C LYS A 295 -1.90 -7.69 -22.90
N VAL A 296 -0.69 -7.14 -22.94
CA VAL A 296 0.11 -6.92 -21.72
C VAL A 296 -0.53 -5.83 -20.85
N SER A 297 -0.96 -4.72 -21.47
CA SER A 297 -1.63 -3.61 -20.79
C SER A 297 -2.96 -4.01 -20.18
N ASP A 298 -3.78 -4.79 -20.90
CA ASP A 298 -5.05 -5.31 -20.41
C ASP A 298 -4.84 -6.21 -19.18
N MET A 299 -3.83 -7.07 -19.20
CA MET A 299 -3.47 -7.90 -18.05
C MET A 299 -2.97 -7.07 -16.87
N ALA A 300 -2.09 -6.10 -17.11
CA ALA A 300 -1.61 -5.19 -16.07
C ALA A 300 -2.78 -4.41 -15.43
N THR A 301 -3.71 -3.91 -16.25
CA THR A 301 -4.91 -3.19 -15.79
C THR A 301 -5.82 -4.08 -14.94
N LYS A 302 -6.05 -5.33 -15.35
CA LYS A 302 -6.81 -6.31 -14.54
C LYS A 302 -6.16 -6.60 -13.19
N LEU A 303 -4.84 -6.44 -13.09
CA LEU A 303 -4.08 -6.59 -11.85
C LEU A 303 -3.98 -5.29 -11.04
N GLY A 304 -4.56 -4.18 -11.50
CA GLY A 304 -4.65 -2.91 -10.76
C GLY A 304 -3.74 -1.78 -11.28
N PHE A 305 -2.89 -2.03 -12.28
CA PHE A 305 -2.08 -0.97 -12.89
C PHE A 305 -2.97 0.09 -13.54
N GLY A 306 -2.48 1.34 -13.54
CA GLY A 306 -3.19 2.50 -14.07
C GLY A 306 -4.25 3.09 -13.13
N SER A 307 -4.48 2.49 -11.95
CA SER A 307 -5.46 2.98 -10.97
C SER A 307 -4.84 3.19 -9.60
N THR A 308 -5.25 4.26 -8.92
CA THR A 308 -4.96 4.47 -7.49
C THR A 308 -5.72 3.41 -6.68
N ILE A 309 -5.06 2.79 -5.71
CA ILE A 309 -5.65 1.75 -4.87
C ILE A 309 -5.98 2.32 -3.50
N THR A 310 -7.26 2.33 -3.11
CA THR A 310 -7.66 2.71 -1.74
C THR A 310 -7.37 1.56 -0.77
N ILE A 311 -6.54 1.84 0.23
CA ILE A 311 -6.11 0.87 1.24
C ILE A 311 -7.02 0.94 2.47
N ASP A 312 -7.40 2.15 2.87
CA ASP A 312 -8.24 2.38 4.03
C ASP A 312 -9.01 3.71 3.97
N GLY A 313 -10.20 3.72 4.59
CA GLY A 313 -10.99 4.92 4.82
C GLY A 313 -11.77 5.42 3.60
N THR A 314 -12.61 6.42 3.88
CA THR A 314 -13.42 7.16 2.92
C THR A 314 -13.43 8.63 3.33
N GLU A 315 -13.84 9.52 2.44
CA GLU A 315 -14.02 10.96 2.76
C GLU A 315 -14.91 11.21 3.99
N SER A 316 -15.81 10.27 4.31
CA SER A 316 -16.67 10.33 5.51
C SER A 316 -15.97 9.92 6.81
N THR A 317 -14.84 9.20 6.75
CA THR A 317 -14.06 8.79 7.93
C THR A 317 -12.77 9.59 8.11
N GLY A 318 -12.34 10.32 7.08
CA GLY A 318 -11.12 11.12 7.06
C GLY A 318 -10.58 11.25 5.63
N THR A 319 -9.27 11.42 5.49
CA THR A 319 -8.60 11.45 4.17
C THR A 319 -8.21 10.02 3.77
N PRO A 320 -8.78 9.43 2.70
CA PRO A 320 -8.50 8.05 2.33
C PRO A 320 -7.01 7.76 2.19
N MET A 321 -6.56 6.65 2.77
CA MET A 321 -5.21 6.14 2.56
C MET A 321 -5.17 5.42 1.22
N THR A 322 -4.32 5.89 0.31
CA THR A 322 -4.22 5.38 -1.05
C THR A 322 -2.79 4.99 -1.41
N ALA A 323 -2.66 4.01 -2.31
CA ALA A 323 -1.41 3.71 -3.01
C ALA A 323 -1.39 4.43 -4.35
N THR A 324 -0.26 5.06 -4.66
CA THR A 324 0.01 5.67 -5.97
C THR A 324 -0.19 4.63 -7.08
N ALA A 325 -0.84 5.06 -8.17
CA ALA A 325 -1.08 4.22 -9.32
C ALA A 325 0.24 3.73 -9.95
N SER A 326 0.39 2.42 -10.04
CA SER A 326 1.49 1.78 -10.79
C SER A 326 1.26 1.94 -12.29
N THR A 327 2.33 2.07 -13.08
CA THR A 327 2.24 2.45 -14.50
C THR A 327 2.73 1.34 -15.42
N PHE A 328 2.01 1.15 -16.52
CA PHE A 328 2.47 0.46 -17.72
C PHE A 328 2.23 1.41 -18.91
N PRO A 329 3.17 1.51 -19.88
CA PRO A 329 3.02 2.44 -21.00
C PRO A 329 1.78 2.11 -21.84
N SER A 330 1.01 3.14 -22.21
CA SER A 330 -0.29 2.99 -22.89
C SER A 330 -0.20 2.62 -24.38
N ASP A 331 0.88 3.01 -25.05
CA ASP A 331 1.14 2.73 -26.47
C ASP A 331 2.65 2.74 -26.77
N PRO A 332 3.43 1.81 -26.20
CA PRO A 332 4.86 1.73 -26.45
C PRO A 332 5.15 1.24 -27.87
N THR A 333 6.17 1.81 -28.52
CA THR A 333 6.82 1.20 -29.68
C THR A 333 7.43 -0.15 -29.30
N ASP A 334 7.66 -1.05 -30.26
CA ASP A 334 8.09 -2.42 -29.97
C ASP A 334 9.40 -2.52 -29.16
N ASP A 335 10.36 -1.61 -29.34
CA ASP A 335 11.56 -1.50 -28.50
C ASP A 335 11.23 -1.16 -27.04
N LYS A 336 10.30 -0.22 -26.83
CA LYS A 336 9.84 0.15 -25.50
C LYS A 336 8.98 -0.94 -24.88
N LEU A 337 8.17 -1.63 -25.66
CA LEU A 337 7.37 -2.77 -25.20
C LEU A 337 8.26 -3.92 -24.75
N ALA A 338 9.34 -4.19 -25.47
CA ALA A 338 10.35 -5.18 -25.07
C ALA A 338 10.96 -4.86 -23.69
N LEU A 339 11.31 -3.60 -23.42
CA LEU A 339 11.79 -3.16 -22.10
C LEU A 339 10.70 -3.20 -21.04
N ALA A 340 9.50 -2.71 -21.35
CA ALA A 340 8.35 -2.70 -20.46
C ALA A 340 7.96 -4.11 -20.02
N SER A 341 8.09 -5.09 -20.91
CA SER A 341 7.77 -6.51 -20.67
C SER A 341 8.74 -7.21 -19.74
N ILE A 342 9.91 -6.63 -19.49
CA ILE A 342 10.84 -7.08 -18.45
C ILE A 342 10.82 -6.17 -17.21
N GLY A 343 9.83 -5.27 -17.10
CA GLY A 343 9.66 -4.35 -15.99
C GLY A 343 10.64 -3.17 -15.96
N GLN A 344 11.20 -2.81 -17.12
CA GLN A 344 12.08 -1.65 -17.32
C GLN A 344 11.38 -0.58 -18.19
N GLY A 345 12.09 0.50 -18.53
CA GLY A 345 11.51 1.63 -19.27
C GLY A 345 10.54 2.43 -18.38
N ASP A 346 9.34 2.71 -18.89
CA ASP A 346 8.33 3.52 -18.19
C ASP A 346 7.41 2.68 -17.27
N THR A 347 7.67 1.37 -17.13
CA THR A 347 6.94 0.50 -16.23
C THR A 347 7.40 0.74 -14.79
N THR A 348 6.48 1.13 -13.92
CA THR A 348 6.77 1.34 -12.49
C THR A 348 5.68 0.76 -11.60
N ALA A 349 6.05 0.30 -10.41
CA ALA A 349 5.12 -0.30 -9.47
C ALA A 349 5.44 0.08 -8.02
N THR A 350 4.41 0.07 -7.17
CA THR A 350 4.58 0.10 -5.71
C THR A 350 4.81 -1.33 -5.18
N PRO A 351 5.49 -1.49 -4.03
CA PRO A 351 5.59 -2.78 -3.36
C PRO A 351 4.22 -3.41 -3.04
N LEU A 352 3.24 -2.59 -2.63
CA LEU A 352 1.86 -3.08 -2.44
C LEU A 352 1.27 -3.65 -3.73
N GLN A 353 1.40 -2.95 -4.86
CA GLN A 353 0.90 -3.43 -6.14
C GLN A 353 1.52 -4.78 -6.53
N MET A 354 2.82 -4.95 -6.31
CA MET A 354 3.50 -6.21 -6.61
C MET A 354 3.15 -7.33 -5.63
N ALA A 355 2.84 -7.02 -4.36
CA ALA A 355 2.28 -7.99 -3.41
C ALA A 355 0.87 -8.43 -3.86
N MET A 356 0.05 -7.52 -4.38
CA MET A 356 -1.26 -7.83 -4.94
C MET A 356 -1.16 -8.74 -6.18
N VAL A 357 -0.13 -8.58 -7.02
CA VAL A 357 0.13 -9.49 -8.14
C VAL A 357 0.42 -10.90 -7.65
N ALA A 358 1.31 -11.06 -6.64
CA ALA A 358 1.56 -12.36 -6.03
C ALA A 358 0.30 -12.96 -5.38
N GLN A 359 -0.49 -12.12 -4.69
CA GLN A 359 -1.77 -12.52 -4.10
C GLN A 359 -2.75 -13.04 -5.15
N ALA A 360 -2.87 -12.38 -6.30
CA ALA A 360 -3.77 -12.83 -7.36
C ALA A 360 -3.35 -14.19 -7.93
N ILE A 361 -2.05 -14.44 -8.12
CA ILE A 361 -1.54 -15.75 -8.55
C ILE A 361 -1.88 -16.81 -7.50
N ALA A 362 -1.56 -16.53 -6.23
CA ALA A 362 -1.84 -17.41 -5.09
C ALA A 362 -3.34 -17.69 -4.91
N ASN A 363 -4.21 -16.72 -5.25
CA ASN A 363 -5.66 -16.81 -5.06
C ASN A 363 -6.40 -17.20 -6.34
N ASN A 364 -5.83 -18.12 -7.13
CA ASN A 364 -6.49 -18.70 -8.31
C ASN A 364 -6.92 -17.64 -9.35
N GLY A 365 -6.14 -16.56 -9.50
CA GLY A 365 -6.41 -15.45 -10.41
C GLY A 365 -7.35 -14.37 -9.87
N LYS A 366 -7.78 -14.46 -8.59
CA LYS A 366 -8.63 -13.45 -7.96
C LYS A 366 -7.81 -12.38 -7.25
N LEU A 367 -7.90 -11.15 -7.76
CA LEU A 367 -7.33 -9.97 -7.12
C LEU A 367 -8.28 -9.48 -6.02
N MET A 368 -7.84 -9.53 -4.77
CA MET A 368 -8.62 -9.04 -3.63
C MET A 368 -8.36 -7.56 -3.39
N GLN A 369 -9.38 -6.86 -2.90
CA GLN A 369 -9.24 -5.49 -2.42
C GLN A 369 -8.34 -5.49 -1.20
N PRO A 370 -7.18 -4.79 -1.21
CA PRO A 370 -6.36 -4.67 -0.02
C PRO A 370 -7.12 -3.93 1.08
N THR A 371 -7.04 -4.46 2.30
CA THR A 371 -7.70 -3.87 3.48
C THR A 371 -6.73 -3.83 4.66
N LEU A 372 -6.75 -2.75 5.43
CA LEU A 372 -5.84 -2.54 6.57
C LEU A 372 -6.56 -2.55 7.93
N VAL A 373 -7.85 -2.22 7.96
CA VAL A 373 -8.68 -2.17 9.16
C VAL A 373 -9.67 -3.32 9.13
N ASP A 374 -9.63 -4.17 10.15
CA ASP A 374 -10.58 -5.29 10.31
C ASP A 374 -11.87 -4.83 10.96
N ARG A 375 -11.76 -3.97 11.98
CA ARG A 375 -12.90 -3.62 12.83
C ARG A 375 -12.74 -2.23 13.45
N VAL A 376 -13.87 -1.56 13.63
CA VAL A 376 -13.95 -0.30 14.38
C VAL A 376 -14.89 -0.50 15.55
N ARG A 377 -14.43 -0.15 16.75
CA ARG A 377 -15.21 -0.22 17.98
C ARG A 377 -15.38 1.13 18.63
N ALA A 378 -16.58 1.39 19.13
CA ALA A 378 -16.80 2.50 20.03
C ALA A 378 -16.07 2.32 21.37
N ALA A 379 -16.05 3.40 22.18
CA ALA A 379 -15.51 3.38 23.53
C ALA A 379 -16.20 2.38 24.48
N ASP A 380 -17.48 2.06 24.24
CA ASP A 380 -18.22 1.02 24.97
C ASP A 380 -18.04 -0.40 24.38
N LEU A 381 -17.06 -0.57 23.48
CA LEU A 381 -16.71 -1.80 22.77
C LEU A 381 -17.74 -2.29 21.74
N THR A 382 -18.81 -1.53 21.51
CA THR A 382 -19.78 -1.82 20.44
C THR A 382 -19.09 -1.79 19.09
N VAL A 383 -19.32 -2.81 18.26
CA VAL A 383 -18.79 -2.88 16.90
C VAL A 383 -19.57 -1.90 16.01
N LEU A 384 -18.88 -0.89 15.49
CA LEU A 384 -19.46 0.11 14.58
C LEU A 384 -19.35 -0.35 13.12
N SER A 385 -18.24 -1.00 12.77
CA SER A 385 -18.03 -1.60 11.47
C SER A 385 -17.09 -2.78 11.55
N GLN A 386 -17.25 -3.70 10.61
CA GLN A 386 -16.36 -4.83 10.40
C GLN A 386 -16.17 -5.00 8.89
N THR A 387 -14.92 -5.04 8.47
CA THR A 387 -14.55 -5.18 7.06
C THR A 387 -14.84 -6.59 6.58
N LYS A 388 -15.36 -6.69 5.36
CA LYS A 388 -15.59 -7.98 4.68
C LYS A 388 -14.70 -8.05 3.44
N PRO A 389 -14.08 -9.20 3.14
CA PRO A 389 -13.29 -9.37 1.93
C PRO A 389 -14.10 -9.03 0.68
N GLN A 390 -13.45 -8.34 -0.27
CA GLN A 390 -14.04 -8.00 -1.56
C GLN A 390 -13.07 -8.35 -2.68
N THR A 391 -13.58 -8.94 -3.76
CA THR A 391 -12.80 -9.19 -4.96
C THR A 391 -12.84 -7.94 -5.83
N MET A 392 -11.68 -7.40 -6.21
CA MET A 392 -11.55 -6.30 -7.16
C MET A 392 -11.76 -6.79 -8.58
N ALA A 393 -11.09 -7.89 -8.94
CA ALA A 393 -11.10 -8.43 -10.29
C ALA A 393 -10.82 -9.93 -10.28
N ASN A 394 -11.35 -10.63 -11.29
CA ASN A 394 -10.83 -11.94 -11.69
C ASN A 394 -9.85 -11.69 -12.84
N ALA A 395 -8.56 -11.62 -12.54
CA ALA A 395 -7.54 -11.17 -13.48
C ALA A 395 -7.23 -12.20 -14.58
N PHE A 396 -7.18 -13.47 -14.19
CA PHE A 396 -6.94 -14.61 -15.07
C PHE A 396 -7.59 -15.88 -14.51
N SER A 397 -7.59 -16.95 -15.29
CA SER A 397 -8.19 -18.23 -14.91
C SER A 397 -7.39 -18.95 -13.82
N LYS A 398 -8.07 -19.88 -13.12
CA LYS A 398 -7.39 -20.78 -12.16
C LYS A 398 -6.31 -21.62 -12.85
N ASP A 399 -6.56 -22.09 -14.06
CA ASP A 399 -5.59 -22.90 -14.81
C ASP A 399 -4.29 -22.11 -15.10
N SER A 400 -4.41 -20.84 -15.52
CA SER A 400 -3.25 -19.95 -15.63
C SER A 400 -2.55 -19.70 -14.29
N ALA A 401 -3.31 -19.56 -13.19
CA ALA A 401 -2.75 -19.40 -11.85
C ALA A 401 -1.96 -20.64 -11.39
N ASP A 402 -2.46 -21.85 -11.65
CA ASP A 402 -1.80 -23.11 -11.30
C ASP A 402 -0.49 -23.28 -12.11
N LYS A 403 -0.51 -22.91 -13.40
CA LYS A 403 0.69 -22.89 -14.25
C LYS A 403 1.70 -21.84 -13.78
N LEU A 404 1.26 -20.63 -13.44
CA LEU A 404 2.13 -19.59 -12.87
C LEU A 404 2.76 -20.04 -11.55
N THR A 405 1.98 -20.71 -10.69
CA THR A 405 2.47 -21.28 -9.43
C THR A 405 3.59 -22.28 -9.70
N THR A 406 3.36 -23.23 -10.63
CA THR A 406 4.39 -24.21 -11.03
C THR A 406 5.66 -23.53 -11.55
N MET A 407 5.51 -22.50 -12.40
CA MET A 407 6.65 -21.74 -12.93
C MET A 407 7.37 -20.88 -11.87
N MET A 408 6.66 -20.43 -10.84
CA MET A 408 7.25 -19.69 -9.72
C MET A 408 7.90 -20.61 -8.68
N GLU A 409 7.42 -21.85 -8.54
CA GLU A 409 8.12 -22.89 -7.77
C GLU A 409 9.46 -23.27 -8.42
N SER A 410 9.52 -23.34 -9.77
CA SER A 410 10.79 -23.64 -10.47
C SER A 410 11.85 -22.54 -10.32
N VAL A 411 11.45 -21.28 -10.06
CA VAL A 411 12.40 -20.22 -9.67
C VAL A 411 13.14 -20.59 -8.39
N VAL A 412 12.46 -21.22 -7.43
CA VAL A 412 13.07 -21.64 -6.16
C VAL A 412 13.84 -22.95 -6.34
N SER A 413 13.23 -23.96 -6.96
CA SER A 413 13.85 -25.29 -7.02
C SER A 413 15.02 -25.41 -8.00
N GLU A 414 15.04 -24.61 -9.08
CA GLU A 414 16.08 -24.69 -10.11
C GLU A 414 17.09 -23.54 -10.02
N ALA A 415 16.62 -22.30 -9.91
CA ALA A 415 17.48 -21.12 -10.08
C ALA A 415 17.92 -20.47 -8.75
N ASN A 416 17.06 -20.49 -7.72
CA ASN A 416 17.30 -19.79 -6.46
C ASN A 416 16.96 -20.67 -5.24
N PRO A 417 17.67 -21.80 -5.03
CA PRO A 417 17.40 -22.72 -3.92
C PRO A 417 17.56 -22.08 -2.54
N GLN A 418 18.29 -20.97 -2.43
CA GLN A 418 18.41 -20.17 -1.21
C GLN A 418 17.08 -19.54 -0.75
N LEU A 419 16.04 -19.49 -1.60
CA LEU A 419 14.71 -19.01 -1.24
C LEU A 419 13.83 -20.10 -0.60
N ALA A 420 14.28 -21.36 -0.61
CA ALA A 420 13.53 -22.47 -0.05
C ALA A 420 13.32 -22.34 1.47
N ILE A 421 12.20 -22.87 1.95
CA ILE A 421 11.88 -22.98 3.37
C ILE A 421 11.63 -24.46 3.67
N ASP A 422 12.31 -24.99 4.67
CA ASP A 422 12.17 -26.41 5.03
C ASP A 422 10.71 -26.76 5.35
N GLY A 423 10.18 -27.77 4.66
CA GLY A 423 8.81 -28.26 4.85
C GLY A 423 7.71 -27.38 4.25
N ILE A 424 8.04 -26.24 3.62
CA ILE A 424 7.07 -25.30 3.04
C ILE A 424 7.39 -25.12 1.55
N LYS A 425 6.42 -25.40 0.67
CA LYS A 425 6.58 -25.10 -0.76
C LYS A 425 6.50 -23.59 -0.98
N VAL A 426 7.46 -23.04 -1.70
CA VAL A 426 7.54 -21.60 -1.96
C VAL A 426 7.46 -21.35 -3.46
N ALA A 427 6.53 -20.49 -3.86
CA ALA A 427 6.47 -19.94 -5.20
C ALA A 427 6.98 -18.50 -5.17
N ALA A 428 8.02 -18.17 -5.94
CA ALA A 428 8.60 -16.84 -5.94
C ALA A 428 9.01 -16.36 -7.34
N LYS A 429 9.17 -15.05 -7.49
CA LYS A 429 9.86 -14.44 -8.61
C LYS A 429 10.81 -13.36 -8.11
N THR A 430 12.08 -13.52 -8.43
CA THR A 430 13.12 -12.53 -8.17
C THR A 430 13.10 -11.44 -9.22
N GLY A 431 13.44 -10.22 -8.82
CA GLY A 431 13.60 -9.06 -9.69
C GLY A 431 14.89 -8.34 -9.37
N THR A 432 15.58 -7.91 -10.41
CA THR A 432 16.63 -6.89 -10.29
C THR A 432 16.33 -5.86 -11.36
N ALA A 433 16.14 -4.62 -10.95
CA ALA A 433 15.79 -3.54 -11.85
C ALA A 433 16.92 -2.52 -11.86
N GLN A 434 17.41 -2.16 -13.05
CA GLN A 434 18.48 -1.18 -13.18
C GLN A 434 17.90 0.22 -12.99
N ILE A 435 18.61 1.05 -12.23
CA ILE A 435 18.22 2.41 -11.90
C ILE A 435 19.40 3.37 -12.04
N GLY A 436 19.10 4.67 -11.99
CA GLY A 436 20.09 5.73 -12.11
C GLY A 436 20.54 5.95 -13.55
N THR A 437 21.29 7.03 -13.77
CA THR A 437 21.93 7.28 -15.06
C THR A 437 22.92 6.16 -15.36
N ASP A 438 22.92 5.68 -16.60
CA ASP A 438 23.78 4.59 -17.10
C ASP A 438 23.69 3.27 -16.30
N ASN A 439 22.54 3.00 -15.66
CA ASN A 439 22.32 1.80 -14.84
C ASN A 439 23.35 1.66 -13.71
N SER A 440 23.71 2.78 -13.09
CA SER A 440 24.73 2.87 -12.04
C SER A 440 24.36 2.18 -10.72
N ALA A 441 23.09 1.82 -10.53
CA ALA A 441 22.61 1.09 -9.36
C ALA A 441 21.47 0.12 -9.73
N ILE A 442 21.07 -0.72 -8.78
CA ILE A 442 19.95 -1.65 -8.93
C ILE A 442 18.99 -1.63 -7.75
N ASP A 443 17.74 -1.95 -8.02
CA ASP A 443 16.72 -2.31 -7.03
C ASP A 443 16.57 -3.82 -6.95
N GLY A 444 16.61 -4.33 -5.71
CA GLY A 444 16.43 -5.75 -5.40
C GLY A 444 14.99 -6.06 -5.05
N TRP A 445 14.32 -6.83 -5.89
CA TRP A 445 12.93 -7.24 -5.71
C TRP A 445 12.80 -8.74 -5.48
N VAL A 446 11.83 -9.14 -4.66
CA VAL A 446 11.23 -10.47 -4.71
C VAL A 446 9.73 -10.35 -4.45
N ILE A 447 8.93 -11.07 -5.23
CA ILE A 447 7.54 -11.37 -4.90
C ILE A 447 7.37 -12.87 -4.73
N GLY A 448 6.42 -13.30 -3.91
CA GLY A 448 6.13 -14.72 -3.76
C GLY A 448 4.97 -14.99 -2.83
N PHE A 449 4.62 -16.26 -2.69
CA PHE A 449 3.61 -16.73 -1.77
C PHE A 449 3.94 -18.14 -1.25
N ALA A 450 3.36 -18.48 -0.10
CA ALA A 450 3.56 -19.76 0.55
C ALA A 450 2.36 -20.16 1.45
N PRO A 451 2.19 -21.46 1.72
CA PRO A 451 2.70 -22.59 0.93
C PRO A 451 2.19 -22.55 -0.53
N ALA A 452 2.96 -22.99 -1.51
CA ALA A 452 2.55 -22.89 -2.92
C ALA A 452 1.33 -23.78 -3.25
N ASP A 453 1.14 -24.88 -2.53
CA ASP A 453 0.04 -25.83 -2.71
C ASP A 453 -1.22 -25.53 -1.88
N ASP A 454 -1.11 -24.70 -0.84
CA ASP A 454 -2.25 -24.12 -0.11
C ASP A 454 -1.93 -22.69 0.36
N PRO A 455 -1.93 -21.70 -0.55
CA PRO A 455 -1.39 -20.37 -0.25
C PRO A 455 -2.14 -19.61 0.83
N GLN A 456 -1.43 -19.22 1.89
CA GLN A 456 -1.97 -18.43 3.00
C GLN A 456 -1.49 -16.97 2.96
N ILE A 457 -0.21 -16.75 2.59
CA ILE A 457 0.46 -15.45 2.58
C ILE A 457 1.07 -15.14 1.21
N ALA A 458 0.89 -13.92 0.73
CA ALA A 458 1.61 -13.35 -0.41
C ALA A 458 2.46 -12.16 0.04
N VAL A 459 3.69 -12.06 -0.46
CA VAL A 459 4.69 -11.08 -0.02
C VAL A 459 5.32 -10.39 -1.22
N ALA A 460 5.60 -9.09 -1.07
CA ALA A 460 6.55 -8.38 -1.92
C ALA A 460 7.57 -7.64 -1.06
N VAL A 461 8.84 -7.74 -1.45
CA VAL A 461 9.95 -7.02 -0.81
C VAL A 461 10.73 -6.27 -1.87
N LEU A 462 11.02 -5.01 -1.57
CA LEU A 462 11.90 -4.14 -2.30
C LEU A 462 13.03 -3.67 -1.37
N VAL A 463 14.26 -3.79 -1.85
CA VAL A 463 15.44 -3.12 -1.30
C VAL A 463 15.97 -2.19 -2.38
N HIS A 464 15.88 -0.88 -2.14
CA HIS A 464 16.26 0.16 -3.07
C HIS A 464 17.77 0.38 -3.06
N ASN A 465 18.35 0.67 -4.23
CA ASN A 465 19.75 1.07 -4.40
C ASN A 465 20.74 0.10 -3.69
N THR A 466 20.66 -1.18 -4.06
CA THR A 466 21.49 -2.26 -3.55
C THR A 466 22.58 -2.62 -4.54
N ASP A 467 23.66 -3.26 -4.08
CA ASP A 467 24.75 -3.75 -4.92
C ASP A 467 24.64 -5.25 -5.25
N VAL A 468 23.60 -5.92 -4.74
CA VAL A 468 23.35 -7.35 -4.95
C VAL A 468 21.97 -7.60 -5.54
N TYR A 469 21.84 -8.70 -6.30
CA TYR A 469 20.58 -9.12 -6.92
C TYR A 469 19.44 -9.28 -5.89
N GLY A 470 18.19 -9.14 -6.35
CA GLY A 470 17.01 -9.24 -5.49
C GLY A 470 16.91 -10.55 -4.70
N SER A 471 17.39 -11.67 -5.24
CA SER A 471 17.42 -12.96 -4.53
C SER A 471 18.29 -12.95 -3.27
N LEU A 472 19.29 -12.05 -3.21
CA LEU A 472 20.20 -11.89 -2.07
C LEU A 472 19.79 -10.71 -1.17
N ALA A 473 19.30 -9.60 -1.74
CA ALA A 473 18.88 -8.44 -0.97
C ALA A 473 17.50 -8.63 -0.32
N ALA A 474 16.50 -8.99 -1.13
CA ALA A 474 15.09 -9.07 -0.75
C ALA A 474 14.65 -10.52 -0.41
N GLY A 475 15.30 -11.52 -1.00
CA GLY A 475 15.01 -12.94 -0.77
C GLY A 475 15.03 -13.38 0.70
N PRO A 476 16.07 -13.08 1.49
CA PRO A 476 16.11 -13.43 2.91
C PRO A 476 14.98 -12.80 3.73
N ILE A 477 14.58 -11.58 3.38
CA ILE A 477 13.48 -10.86 4.04
C ILE A 477 12.15 -11.56 3.77
N MET A 478 11.87 -11.88 2.49
CA MET A 478 10.67 -12.64 2.11
C MET A 478 10.62 -13.98 2.84
N ARG A 479 11.75 -14.70 2.91
CA ARG A 479 11.84 -16.00 3.57
C ARG A 479 11.50 -15.89 5.05
N ALA A 480 12.07 -14.92 5.76
CA ALA A 480 11.78 -14.68 7.17
C ALA A 480 10.31 -14.32 7.41
N MET A 481 9.71 -13.49 6.55
CA MET A 481 8.30 -13.14 6.63
C MET A 481 7.38 -14.35 6.43
N MET A 482 7.65 -15.18 5.42
CA MET A 482 6.86 -16.40 5.19
C MET A 482 7.01 -17.41 6.33
N GLN A 483 8.23 -17.56 6.87
CA GLN A 483 8.47 -18.43 8.03
C GLN A 483 7.69 -17.96 9.26
N GLU A 484 7.69 -16.66 9.56
CA GLU A 484 6.93 -16.12 10.70
C GLU A 484 5.42 -16.28 10.50
N ALA A 485 4.91 -15.98 9.30
CA ALA A 485 3.49 -16.07 9.00
C ALA A 485 2.94 -17.51 9.08
N LEU A 486 3.77 -18.53 8.82
CA LEU A 486 3.38 -19.94 8.75
C LEU A 486 3.75 -20.77 9.99
N GLN A 487 4.39 -20.14 10.99
CA GLN A 487 4.63 -20.76 12.31
C GLN A 487 3.41 -20.71 13.24
N GLN A 488 2.33 -20.03 12.84
CA GLN A 488 1.19 -19.69 13.68
C GLN A 488 0.14 -20.79 13.82
#